data_AF-A0A3B0VT94-F1
#
_entry.id   AF-A0A3B0VT94-F1
#
_cell.length_a   1.000
_cell.length_b   1.000
_cell.length_c   1.000
_cell.angle_alpha   90.00
_cell.angle_beta   90.00
_cell.angle_gamma   90.00
#
_symmetry.space_group_name_H-M   'P 1'
#
loop_
_entity.id
_entity.type
_entity.pdbx_description
1 polymer ?
#
loop_
_entity_poly.entity_id
_entity_poly.type
_entity_poly.pdbx_seq_one_letter_code
_entity_poly.pdbx_strand_id
1 'polypeptide(L)'
;MNNNKWFRSARLPLLAVFAVLTAVLLSTISLVQPTTAQEIVLPTVPPDAAAGLAIYDQRCIVCHGELGDGQGAQALEAGFQPTAFSN
;
A
#
# COMPACT_ATOMS: atom_id res chain seq x y z
N MET A 1 42.41 -22.09 -44.10
CA MET A 1 41.41 -21.00 -43.97
C MET A 1 40.83 -21.04 -42.56
N ASN A 2 41.16 -20.07 -41.71
CA ASN A 2 40.68 -19.98 -40.34
C ASN A 2 39.35 -19.19 -40.31
N ASN A 3 38.26 -19.91 -40.04
CA ASN A 3 36.86 -19.47 -39.96
C ASN A 3 36.42 -18.98 -38.56
N ASN A 4 37.33 -18.87 -37.58
CA ASN A 4 37.01 -18.41 -36.23
C ASN A 4 36.81 -16.88 -36.12
N LYS A 5 37.15 -16.12 -37.16
CA LYS A 5 37.01 -14.65 -37.19
C LYS A 5 35.55 -14.21 -37.19
N TRP A 6 34.68 -14.93 -37.91
CA TRP A 6 33.24 -14.68 -37.99
C TRP A 6 32.51 -14.98 -36.68
N PHE A 7 32.89 -16.06 -36.00
CA PHE A 7 32.35 -16.39 -34.68
C PHE A 7 32.81 -15.41 -33.59
N ARG A 8 34.03 -14.85 -33.68
CA ARG A 8 34.51 -13.83 -32.73
C ARG A 8 33.82 -12.48 -32.94
N SER A 9 33.53 -12.10 -34.18
CA SER A 9 32.85 -10.83 -34.50
C SER A 9 31.35 -10.84 -34.17
N ALA A 10 30.68 -12.00 -34.19
CA ALA A 10 29.27 -12.14 -33.78
C ALA A 10 29.09 -12.29 -32.24
N ARG A 11 30.13 -12.76 -31.54
CA ARG A 11 30.13 -12.85 -30.06
C ARG A 11 30.26 -11.50 -29.37
N LEU A 12 30.99 -10.55 -29.98
CA LEU A 12 31.19 -9.21 -29.43
C LEU A 12 29.89 -8.38 -29.30
N PRO A 13 29.01 -8.30 -30.32
CA PRO A 13 27.73 -7.60 -30.19
C PRO A 13 26.77 -8.35 -29.26
N LEU A 14 26.80 -9.68 -29.24
CA LEU A 14 25.97 -10.48 -28.32
C LEU A 14 26.33 -10.21 -26.85
N LEU A 15 27.62 -10.13 -26.54
CA LEU A 15 28.12 -9.77 -25.21
C LEU A 15 27.79 -8.32 -24.84
N ALA A 16 27.86 -7.39 -25.81
CA ALA A 16 27.49 -5.99 -25.58
C ALA A 16 25.99 -5.83 -25.30
N VAL A 17 25.12 -6.53 -26.05
CA VAL A 17 23.68 -6.54 -25.81
C VAL A 17 23.37 -7.12 -24.44
N PHE A 18 24.01 -8.23 -24.07
CA PHE A 18 23.82 -8.83 -22.75
C PHE A 18 24.27 -7.89 -21.63
N ALA A 19 25.40 -7.20 -21.78
CA ALA A 19 25.90 -6.22 -20.82
C ALA A 19 24.99 -4.98 -20.69
N VAL A 20 24.38 -4.51 -21.79
CA VAL A 20 23.41 -3.41 -21.75
C VAL A 20 22.12 -3.86 -21.08
N LEU A 21 21.62 -5.06 -21.39
CA LEU A 21 20.42 -5.61 -20.76
C LEU A 21 20.62 -5.80 -19.24
N THR A 22 21.78 -6.30 -18.81
CA THR A 22 22.08 -6.44 -17.38
C THR A 22 22.24 -5.07 -16.71
N ALA A 23 22.90 -4.10 -17.34
CA ALA A 23 23.03 -2.74 -16.80
C ALA A 23 21.68 -2.02 -16.68
N VAL A 24 20.79 -2.18 -17.67
CA VAL A 24 19.42 -1.63 -17.62
C VAL A 24 18.62 -2.32 -16.52
N LEU A 25 18.69 -3.65 -16.41
CA LEU A 25 18.01 -4.41 -15.37
C LEU A 25 18.48 -4.00 -13.96
N LEU A 26 19.79 -3.86 -13.76
CA LEU A 26 20.37 -3.43 -12.47
C LEU A 26 19.97 -1.99 -12.12
N SER A 27 19.88 -1.11 -13.11
CA SER A 27 19.50 0.30 -12.91
C SER A 27 18.05 0.47 -12.45
N THR A 28 17.16 -0.48 -12.77
CA THR A 28 15.75 -0.43 -12.34
C THR A 28 15.54 -0.79 -10.86
N ILE A 29 16.47 -1.54 -10.25
CA ILE A 29 16.36 -1.98 -8.85
C ILE A 29 16.43 -0.78 -7.89
N SER A 30 17.18 0.27 -8.25
CA SER A 30 17.35 1.47 -7.42
C SER A 30 16.12 2.39 -7.36
N LEU A 31 15.12 2.19 -8.22
CA LEU A 31 13.87 2.99 -8.20
C LEU A 31 12.79 2.38 -7.30
N VAL A 32 13.00 1.15 -6.81
CA VAL A 32 12.09 0.52 -5.87
C VAL A 32 12.37 1.13 -4.50
N GLN A 33 11.56 2.13 -4.11
CA GLN A 33 11.58 2.65 -2.76
C GLN A 33 11.26 1.51 -1.79
N PRO A 34 11.94 1.42 -0.63
CA PRO A 34 11.58 0.43 0.37
C PRO A 34 10.15 0.73 0.83
N THR A 35 9.26 -0.25 0.67
CA THR A 35 7.92 -0.23 1.25
C THR A 35 8.04 -0.47 2.75
N THR A 36 8.74 0.42 3.47
CA THR A 36 8.68 0.42 4.93
C THR A 36 7.23 0.71 5.28
N ALA A 37 6.60 -0.19 6.06
CA ALA A 37 5.33 0.10 6.68
C ALA A 37 5.42 1.51 7.28
N GLN A 38 4.44 2.35 6.97
CA GLN A 38 4.41 3.72 7.48
C GLN A 38 4.59 3.66 9.00
N GLU A 39 5.65 4.28 9.50
CA GLU A 39 5.83 4.38 10.94
C GLU A 39 4.65 5.18 11.49
N ILE A 40 3.82 4.51 12.27
CA ILE A 40 2.64 5.11 12.88
C ILE A 40 3.17 6.07 13.95
N VAL A 41 3.35 7.33 13.57
CA VAL A 41 3.64 8.41 14.51
C VAL A 41 2.39 8.61 15.35
N LEU A 42 2.39 8.04 16.56
CA LEU A 42 1.32 8.27 17.52
C LEU A 42 1.34 9.73 17.98
N PRO A 43 0.18 10.38 18.09
CA PRO A 43 0.12 11.69 18.71
C PRO A 43 0.66 11.61 20.15
N THR A 44 1.51 12.56 20.51
CA THR A 44 2.10 12.66 21.85
C THR A 44 1.12 13.18 22.90
N VAL A 45 -0.07 13.60 22.46
CA VAL A 45 -1.16 14.10 23.30
C VAL A 45 -2.36 13.17 23.13
N PRO A 46 -3.05 12.79 24.22
CA PRO A 46 -4.28 12.02 24.14
C PRO A 46 -5.33 12.70 23.24
N PRO A 47 -6.16 11.93 22.52
CA PRO A 47 -7.24 12.49 21.73
C PRO A 47 -8.29 13.16 22.62
N ASP A 48 -8.93 14.21 22.08
CA ASP A 48 -10.05 14.88 22.71
C ASP A 48 -11.35 14.08 22.47
N ALA A 49 -11.89 13.50 23.54
CA ALA A 49 -13.13 12.73 23.49
C ALA A 49 -14.35 13.57 23.07
N ALA A 50 -14.41 14.84 23.45
CA ALA A 50 -15.54 15.71 23.08
C ALA A 50 -15.54 16.02 21.59
N ALA A 51 -14.36 16.33 21.03
CA ALA A 51 -14.19 16.48 19.58
C ALA A 51 -14.53 15.18 18.83
N GLY A 52 -14.13 14.03 19.39
CA GLY A 52 -14.47 12.72 18.85
C GLY A 52 -15.98 12.45 18.82
N LEU A 53 -16.68 12.77 19.90
CA LEU A 53 -18.14 12.60 20.00
C LEU A 53 -18.87 13.45 18.95
N ALA A 54 -18.47 14.71 18.75
CA ALA A 54 -19.09 15.56 17.73
C ALA A 54 -18.94 14.98 16.31
N ILE A 55 -17.81 14.34 16.00
CA ILE A 55 -17.60 13.65 14.72
C ILE A 55 -18.45 12.39 14.64
N TYR A 56 -18.54 11.64 15.74
CA TYR A 56 -19.33 10.42 15.85
C TYR A 56 -20.80 10.66 15.51
N ASP A 57 -21.40 11.67 16.13
CA ASP A 57 -22.79 12.06 15.92
C ASP A 57 -23.08 12.46 14.47
N GLN A 58 -22.10 13.05 13.78
CA GLN A 58 -22.27 13.52 12.41
C GLN A 58 -22.06 12.45 11.34
N ARG A 59 -21.26 11.41 11.63
CA ARG A 59 -20.75 10.50 10.59
C ARG A 59 -20.92 9.02 10.90
N CYS A 60 -20.83 8.65 12.18
CA CYS A 60 -20.69 7.26 12.58
C CYS A 60 -22.04 6.69 13.05
N ILE A 61 -22.84 7.49 13.75
CA ILE A 61 -24.11 7.07 14.38
C ILE A 61 -25.08 6.41 13.40
N VAL A 62 -25.07 6.84 12.15
CA VAL A 62 -26.00 6.37 11.10
C VAL A 62 -25.84 4.88 10.81
N CYS A 63 -24.63 4.34 10.96
CA CYS A 63 -24.33 2.91 10.81
C CYS A 63 -24.11 2.25 12.17
N HIS A 64 -23.42 2.90 13.10
CA HIS A 64 -22.96 2.27 14.34
C HIS A 64 -23.91 2.44 15.55
N GLY A 65 -25.00 3.21 15.44
CA GLY A 65 -25.95 3.43 16.53
C GLY A 65 -25.47 4.47 17.54
N GLU A 66 -26.35 4.95 18.43
CA GLU A 66 -26.01 5.99 19.41
C GLU A 66 -24.96 5.52 20.43
N LEU A 67 -24.99 4.22 20.76
CA LEU A 67 -24.11 3.60 21.74
C LEU A 67 -22.88 2.91 21.12
N GLY A 68 -22.73 2.97 19.79
CA GLY A 68 -21.71 2.18 19.10
C GLY A 68 -21.95 0.68 19.15
N ASP A 69 -23.19 0.24 19.28
CA ASP A 69 -23.61 -1.16 19.37
C ASP A 69 -23.89 -1.80 17.99
N GLY A 70 -23.68 -1.06 16.91
CA GLY A 70 -23.95 -1.52 15.55
C GLY A 70 -25.42 -1.42 15.13
N GLN A 71 -26.28 -0.77 15.94
CA GLN A 71 -27.72 -0.64 15.67
C GLN A 71 -28.08 0.68 14.94
N GLY A 72 -27.22 1.16 14.04
CA GLY A 72 -27.52 2.35 13.25
C GLY A 72 -28.60 2.09 12.19
N ALA A 73 -29.44 3.09 11.92
CA ALA A 73 -30.59 2.96 11.01
C ALA A 73 -30.19 2.43 9.61
N GLN A 74 -29.07 2.87 9.06
CA GLN A 74 -28.61 2.39 7.75
C GLN A 74 -28.06 0.96 7.79
N ALA A 75 -27.43 0.56 8.90
CA ALA A 75 -26.97 -0.81 9.06
C ALA A 75 -28.16 -1.78 9.11
N LEU A 76 -29.21 -1.40 9.85
CA LEU A 76 -30.45 -2.17 9.92
C LEU A 76 -31.14 -2.27 8.56
N GLU A 77 -31.22 -1.17 7.80
CA GLU A 77 -31.80 -1.16 6.46
C GLU A 77 -31.01 -2.02 5.47
N ALA A 78 -29.68 -1.93 5.51
CA ALA A 78 -28.80 -2.66 4.61
C ALA A 78 -28.60 -4.14 5.01
N GLY A 79 -29.08 -4.54 6.20
CA GLY A 79 -29.00 -5.92 6.67
C GLY A 79 -27.58 -6.42 6.95
N PHE A 80 -26.63 -5.53 7.23
CA PHE A 80 -25.29 -5.90 7.70
C PHE A 80 -25.03 -5.36 9.11
N GLN A 81 -24.15 -6.02 9.84
CA GLN A 81 -23.80 -5.65 11.21
C GLN A 81 -22.39 -5.06 11.24
N PRO A 82 -22.25 -3.73 11.40
CA PRO A 82 -20.97 -3.11 11.68
C PRO A 82 -20.41 -3.63 13.00
N THR A 83 -19.09 -3.66 13.12
CA THR A 83 -18.44 -3.97 14.40
C THR A 83 -18.90 -2.98 15.47
N ALA A 84 -19.27 -3.50 16.64
CA ALA A 84 -19.57 -2.68 17.81
C ALA A 84 -18.28 -2.06 18.38
N PHE A 85 -18.36 -0.80 18.79
CA PHE A 85 -17.32 -0.09 19.54
C PHE A 85 -17.49 -0.25 21.06
N SER A 86 -18.71 -0.57 21.51
CA SER A 86 -18.98 -0.96 22.89
C SER A 86 -18.47 -2.38 23.11
N ASN A 87 -17.34 -2.49 23.83
CA ASN A 87 -16.78 -3.77 24.27
C ASN A 87 -17.59 -4.39 25.41
#